data_AF-A0A2S9X5Y5-F1
#
_entry.id   AF-A0A2S9X5Y5-F1
#
_cell.length_a   1.000
_cell.length_b   1.000
_cell.length_c   1.000
_cell.angle_alpha   90.00
_cell.angle_beta   90.00
_cell.angle_gamma   90.00
#
_symmetry.space_group_name_H-M   'P 1'
#
loop_
_entity.id
_entity.type
_entity.pdbx_description
1 polymer ?
#
loop_
_entity_poly.entity_id
_entity_poly.type
_entity_poly.pdbx_seq_one_letter_code
_entity_poly.pdbx_strand_id
1 'polypeptide(L)'
;MSRRQQTLQVKIPYQKSSGALHLLVDSTGIKMLGEGEWKTKKHGAEYRRQWRKVHLGIDAETLQIRAIEVTDNRQGDAQIIDANSG
;
A
#
# COMPACT_ATOMS: atom_id res chain seq x y z
N MET A 1 -13.08 -13.22 20.55
CA MET A 1 -11.72 -12.67 20.69
C MET A 1 -11.10 -12.54 19.30
N SER A 2 -10.81 -11.32 18.83
CA SER A 2 -10.08 -11.10 17.56
C SER A 2 -8.58 -11.14 17.86
N ARG A 3 -7.85 -12.08 17.25
CA ARG A 3 -6.39 -12.15 17.35
C ARG A 3 -5.82 -11.14 16.34
N ARG A 4 -5.29 -10.02 16.83
CA ARG A 4 -4.58 -9.03 16.00
C ARG A 4 -3.09 -9.33 16.04
N GLN A 5 -2.49 -9.55 14.88
CA GLN A 5 -1.04 -9.66 14.76
C GLN A 5 -0.45 -8.25 14.89
N GLN A 6 0.38 -8.03 15.91
CA GLN A 6 0.96 -6.71 16.19
C GLN A 6 2.04 -6.33 15.15
N THR A 7 2.76 -7.31 14.63
CA THR A 7 3.83 -7.11 13.65
C THR A 7 3.81 -8.21 12.59
N LEU A 8 3.93 -7.81 11.33
CA LEU A 8 4.14 -8.72 10.20
C LEU A 8 5.56 -8.49 9.67
N GLN A 9 6.39 -9.53 9.69
CA GLN A 9 7.70 -9.46 9.04
C GLN A 9 7.53 -9.74 7.56
N VAL A 10 7.87 -8.75 6.72
CA VAL A 10 7.84 -8.88 5.26
C VAL A 10 9.28 -8.79 4.75
N LYS A 11 9.71 -9.78 3.97
CA LYS A 11 10.98 -9.72 3.24
C LYS A 11 10.69 -9.32 1.80
N ILE A 12 11.26 -8.20 1.37
CA ILE A 12 11.18 -7.74 -0.02
C ILE A 12 12.56 -7.94 -0.63
N PRO A 13 12.73 -8.95 -1.51
CA PRO A 13 14.01 -9.17 -2.18
C PRO A 13 14.31 -8.00 -3.12
N TYR A 14 15.56 -7.55 -3.10
CA TYR A 14 16.05 -6.46 -3.95
C TYR A 14 17.28 -6.93 -4.73
N GLN A 15 17.27 -6.76 -6.04
CA GLN A 15 18.44 -6.93 -6.89
C GLN A 15 18.66 -5.65 -7.69
N LYS A 16 19.89 -5.12 -7.68
CA LYS A 16 20.20 -3.90 -8.44
C LYS A 16 19.98 -4.14 -9.93
N SER A 17 19.29 -3.22 -10.62
CA SER A 17 19.17 -3.27 -12.08
C SER A 17 20.52 -2.95 -12.75
N SER A 18 20.82 -3.65 -13.84
CA SER A 18 21.95 -3.34 -14.72
C SER A 18 21.58 -2.36 -15.85
N GLY A 19 20.31 -2.02 -16.00
CA GLY A 19 19.79 -1.18 -17.07
C GLY A 19 18.49 -0.46 -16.72
N ALA A 20 17.83 0.10 -17.74
CA ALA A 20 16.56 0.79 -17.58
C ALA A 20 15.47 -0.14 -17.01
N LEU A 21 14.57 0.41 -16.20
CA LEU A 21 13.50 -0.33 -15.56
C LEU A 21 12.18 -0.12 -16.29
N HIS A 22 11.50 -1.22 -16.59
CA HIS A 22 10.10 -1.22 -17.00
C HIS A 22 9.23 -1.45 -15.77
N LEU A 23 8.55 -0.41 -15.27
CA LEU A 23 7.75 -0.49 -14.05
C LEU A 23 6.26 -0.61 -14.37
N LEU A 24 5.62 -1.64 -13.80
CA LEU A 24 4.18 -1.73 -13.65
C LEU A 24 3.81 -1.04 -12.34
N VAL A 25 2.86 -0.09 -12.40
CA VAL A 25 2.39 0.63 -11.22
C VAL A 25 0.89 0.45 -11.09
N ASP A 26 0.47 0.03 -9.90
CA ASP A 26 -0.93 -0.12 -9.54
C ASP A 26 -1.14 0.38 -8.10
N SER A 27 -2.35 0.89 -7.83
CA SER A 27 -2.77 1.20 -6.47
C SER A 27 -3.91 0.31 -6.01
N THR A 28 -3.76 -0.19 -4.78
CA THR A 28 -4.82 -0.91 -4.09
C THR A 28 -5.28 -0.15 -2.84
N GLY A 29 -6.59 -0.15 -2.60
CA GLY A 29 -7.18 0.47 -1.42
C GLY A 29 -7.05 -0.44 -0.20
N ILE A 30 -6.39 0.04 0.85
CA ILE A 30 -6.33 -0.63 2.15
C ILE A 30 -7.31 0.03 3.11
N LYS A 31 -8.11 -0.83 3.76
CA LYS A 31 -9.06 -0.43 4.79
C LYS A 31 -8.44 -0.53 6.18
N MET A 32 -8.40 0.59 6.91
CA MET A 32 -7.91 0.61 8.28
C MET A 32 -9.00 0.12 9.24
N LEU A 33 -8.95 -1.15 9.63
CA LEU A 33 -9.90 -1.73 10.60
C LEU A 33 -9.46 -1.38 12.02
N GLY A 34 -10.28 -0.64 12.76
CA GLY A 34 -9.97 -0.18 14.12
C GLY A 34 -11.16 -0.18 15.06
N GLU A 35 -11.01 0.48 16.21
CA GLU A 35 -12.09 0.66 17.18
C GLU A 35 -13.32 1.33 16.54
N GLY A 36 -13.11 2.31 15.65
CA GLY A 36 -14.19 2.99 14.93
C GLY A 36 -15.07 2.01 14.15
N GLU A 37 -14.50 1.03 13.46
CA GLU A 37 -15.29 0.06 12.71
C GLU A 37 -16.03 -0.94 13.59
N TRP A 38 -15.42 -1.36 14.70
CA TRP A 38 -16.08 -2.19 15.68
C TRP A 38 -17.25 -1.42 16.34
N LYS A 39 -17.04 -0.15 16.69
CA LYS A 39 -18.06 0.73 17.27
C LYS A 39 -19.20 1.01 16.29
N THR A 40 -18.93 1.26 15.00
CA THR A 40 -19.97 1.37 13.97
C THR A 40 -20.78 0.09 13.85
N LYS A 41 -20.13 -1.08 13.83
CA LYS A 41 -20.84 -2.37 13.77
C LYS A 41 -21.66 -2.65 15.03
N LYS A 42 -21.22 -2.21 16.21
CA LYS A 42 -21.87 -2.49 17.50
C LYS A 42 -22.95 -1.50 17.89
N HIS A 43 -22.77 -0.21 17.59
CA HIS A 43 -23.61 0.86 18.11
C HIS A 43 -24.27 1.70 17.01
N GLY A 44 -24.06 1.38 15.73
CA GLY A 44 -24.61 2.16 14.62
C GLY A 44 -24.06 3.59 14.51
N ALA A 45 -23.14 3.98 15.38
CA ALA A 45 -22.51 5.30 15.35
C ALA A 45 -21.70 5.45 14.06
N GLU A 46 -21.91 6.55 13.36
CA GLU A 46 -21.16 6.95 12.17
C GLU A 46 -19.71 7.30 12.53
N TYR A 47 -18.88 6.26 12.71
CA TYR A 47 -17.44 6.40 12.71
C TYR A 47 -16.95 6.26 11.27
N ARG A 48 -16.28 7.29 10.77
CA ARG A 48 -15.81 7.35 9.39
C ARG A 48 -14.80 6.23 9.13
N ARG A 49 -15.09 5.37 8.14
CA ARG A 49 -14.13 4.39 7.60
C ARG A 49 -12.94 5.13 7.01
N GLN A 50 -11.74 4.81 7.47
CA GLN A 50 -10.51 5.38 6.94
C GLN A 50 -9.89 4.38 5.96
N TRP A 51 -9.77 4.82 4.71
CA TRP A 51 -9.09 4.09 3.65
C TRP A 51 -7.79 4.82 3.32
N ARG A 52 -6.77 4.07 2.91
CA ARG A 52 -5.50 4.54 2.36
C ARG A 52 -5.26 3.84 1.04
N LYS A 53 -4.48 4.44 0.15
CA LYS A 53 -3.98 3.76 -1.04
C LYS A 53 -2.57 3.25 -0.77
N VAL A 54 -2.25 2.09 -1.31
CA VAL A 54 -0.88 1.60 -1.41
C VAL A 54 -0.55 1.49 -2.88
N HIS A 55 0.46 2.24 -3.29
CA HIS A 55 1.03 2.22 -4.63
C HIS A 55 2.21 1.24 -4.61
N LEU A 56 2.19 0.30 -5.56
CA LEU A 56 3.26 -0.67 -5.73
C LEU A 56 3.88 -0.46 -7.11
N GLY A 57 5.18 -0.20 -7.15
CA GLY A 57 5.97 -0.23 -8.37
C GLY A 57 6.66 -1.58 -8.49
N ILE A 58 6.36 -2.32 -9.56
CA ILE A 58 6.88 -3.67 -9.79
C ILE A 58 7.65 -3.68 -11.11
N ASP A 59 8.86 -4.22 -11.09
CA ASP A 59 9.66 -4.49 -12.29
C ASP A 59 8.96 -5.54 -13.16
N ALA A 60 8.63 -5.19 -14.40
CA ALA A 60 7.84 -6.03 -15.31
C ALA A 60 8.55 -7.32 -15.71
N GLU A 61 9.88 -7.35 -15.66
CA GLU A 61 10.68 -8.50 -16.08
C GLU A 61 10.93 -9.46 -14.91
N THR A 62 11.28 -8.91 -13.75
CA THR A 62 11.71 -9.70 -12.58
C THR A 62 10.62 -9.89 -11.53
N LEU A 63 9.52 -9.15 -11.64
CA LEU A 63 8.43 -9.08 -10.66
C LEU A 63 8.87 -8.60 -9.27
N GLN A 64 10.03 -7.95 -9.17
CA GLN A 64 10.51 -7.37 -7.92
C GLN A 64 9.77 -6.08 -7.61
N ILE A 65 9.41 -5.91 -6.34
CA ILE A 65 8.88 -4.64 -5.85
C ILE A 65 10.04 -3.64 -5.80
N ARG A 66 9.92 -2.56 -6.57
CA ARG A 66 10.90 -1.47 -6.69
C ARG A 66 10.53 -0.25 -5.86
N ALA A 67 9.23 -0.03 -5.66
CA ALA A 67 8.72 1.09 -4.89
C ALA A 67 7.44 0.70 -4.14
N ILE A 68 7.28 1.25 -2.93
CA ILE A 68 6.06 1.16 -2.14
C ILE A 68 5.79 2.55 -1.57
N GLU A 69 4.59 3.07 -1.79
CA GLU A 69 4.15 4.30 -1.13
C GLU A 69 2.73 4.16 -0.59
N VAL A 70 2.49 4.68 0.61
CA VAL A 70 1.17 4.69 1.25
C VAL A 70 0.66 6.12 1.34
N THR A 71 -0.48 6.38 0.70
CA THR A 71 -1.04 7.73 0.53
C THR A 71 -2.48 7.79 1.03
N ASP A 72 -3.02 9.01 1.11
CA ASP A 72 -4.48 9.15 1.27
C ASP A 72 -5.21 8.87 -0.05
N ASN A 73 -6.55 8.75 -0.01
CA ASN A 73 -7.32 8.32 -1.19
C ASN A 73 -7.40 9.37 -2.32
N ARG A 74 -6.91 10.59 -2.11
CA ARG A 74 -6.94 11.68 -3.09
C ARG A 74 -5.74 11.64 -4.03
N GLN A 75 -4.64 10.98 -3.64
CA GLN A 75 -3.48 10.79 -4.53
C GLN A 75 -3.78 9.73 -5.60
N GLY A 76 -3.33 9.97 -6.84
CA GLY A 76 -3.44 9.04 -7.97
C GLY A 76 -2.06 8.53 -8.42
N ASP A 77 -2.02 7.43 -9.17
CA ASP A 77 -0.78 6.67 -9.46
C ASP A 77 0.29 7.48 -10.21
N ALA A 78 -0.13 8.30 -11.17
CA ALA A 78 0.79 9.11 -11.98
C ALA A 78 1.56 10.18 -11.17
N GLN A 79 1.10 10.53 -9.96
CA GLN A 79 1.71 11.54 -9.11
C GLN A 79 2.72 10.96 -8.11
N ILE A 80 2.80 9.63 -8.00
CA ILE A 80 3.60 8.92 -6.99
C ILE A 80 4.95 8.48 -7.54
N ILE A 81 5.12 8.47 -8.86
CA ILE A 81 6.38 8.07 -9.50
C ILE A 81 7.26 9.31 -9.67
N ASP A 82 8.16 9.56 -8.72
CA ASP A 82 9.30 10.45 -8.93
C ASP A 82 10.43 9.68 -9.62
N ALA A 83 10.86 10.17 -10.79
CA ALA A 83 11.84 9.53 -11.69
C ALA A 83 13.30 9.48 -11.16
N ASN A 84 13.54 9.64 -9.85
CA ASN A 84 14.88 9.77 -9.26
C ASN A 84 15.28 8.67 -8.27
N SER A 85 14.51 7.59 -8.14
CA SER A 85 14.89 6.40 -7.36
C SER A 85 15.66 5.39 -8.24
N GLY A 86 16.85 5.80 -8.69
CA GLY A 86 17.84 4.94 -9.36
C GLY A 86 18.92 4.43 -8.40
#